data_AF-A0A148N473-F1
#
_entry.id   AF-A0A148N473-F1
#
_cell.length_a   1.000
_cell.length_b   1.000
_cell.length_c   1.000
_cell.angle_alpha   90.00
_cell.angle_beta   90.00
_cell.angle_gamma   90.00
#
_symmetry.space_group_name_H-M   'P 1'
#
loop_
_entity.id
_entity.type
_entity.pdbx_description
1 polymer ?
#
loop_
_entity_poly.entity_id
_entity_poly.type
_entity_poly.pdbx_seq_one_letter_code
_entity_poly.pdbx_strand_id
1 'polypeptide(L)'
;MNENEKHGKIPSTEEAWEARKLGADEAFVEKVSNEDIQEQIDRAAGTKLFSIRMEQQMIDALKYLASKNNGIGYQTLIKQILARFIEAEMKSMWNEAIAVHQRRKEEGNNNDEAA
;
A
#
# COMPACT_ATOMS: atom_id res chain seq x y z
N MET A 1 33.16 36.53 -16.04
CA MET A 1 32.91 35.30 -15.25
C MET A 1 31.60 34.74 -15.76
N ASN A 2 31.60 33.53 -16.34
CA ASN A 2 30.45 32.99 -17.07
C ASN A 2 29.49 32.26 -16.13
N GLU A 3 28.28 32.80 -15.98
CA GLU A 3 27.16 32.24 -15.20
C GLU A 3 26.36 31.22 -16.02
N ASN A 4 26.96 30.07 -16.35
CA ASN A 4 26.16 28.96 -16.89
C ASN A 4 26.82 27.61 -16.59
N GLU A 5 27.00 27.31 -15.29
CA GLU A 5 27.28 25.93 -14.88
C GLU A 5 25.99 25.12 -14.91
N LYS A 6 25.97 24.23 -15.89
CA LYS A 6 24.96 23.24 -16.22
C LYS A 6 24.52 22.48 -14.97
N HIS A 7 23.25 22.57 -14.59
CA HIS A 7 22.64 21.59 -13.70
C HIS A 7 22.68 20.24 -14.42
N GLY A 8 23.67 19.42 -14.08
CA GLY A 8 23.80 18.06 -14.59
C GLY A 8 22.50 17.32 -14.33
N LYS A 9 21.92 16.71 -15.37
CA LYS A 9 20.67 15.94 -15.24
C LYS A 9 20.87 14.88 -14.17
N ILE A 10 20.07 14.94 -13.11
CA ILE A 10 20.15 13.97 -12.02
C ILE A 10 19.55 12.65 -12.55
N PRO A 11 20.23 11.51 -12.39
CA PRO A 11 19.68 10.22 -12.80
C PRO A 11 18.41 9.92 -11.99
N SER A 12 17.25 9.96 -12.66
CA SER A 12 15.95 9.61 -12.10
C SER A 12 15.75 8.08 -12.16
N THR A 13 16.62 7.33 -11.48
CA THR A 13 16.56 5.86 -11.43
C THR A 13 16.12 5.37 -10.04
N GLU A 14 15.58 4.15 -9.95
CA GLU A 14 15.13 3.57 -8.68
C GLU A 14 16.30 3.41 -7.69
N GLU A 15 17.48 3.06 -8.18
CA GLU A 15 18.68 2.87 -7.36
C GLU A 15 19.17 4.18 -6.74
N ALA A 16 18.97 5.33 -7.41
CA ALA A 16 19.33 6.64 -6.87
C ALA A 16 18.41 7.05 -5.71
N TRP A 17 17.13 6.67 -5.76
CA TRP A 17 16.18 6.83 -4.66
C TRP A 17 16.49 5.89 -3.49
N GLU A 18 16.75 4.61 -3.75
CA GLU A 18 17.10 3.62 -2.72
C GLU A 18 18.43 3.97 -2.02
N ALA A 19 19.40 4.51 -2.76
CA ALA A 19 20.67 4.98 -2.20
C ALA A 19 20.59 6.34 -1.48
N ARG A 20 19.39 6.94 -1.34
CA ARG A 20 19.15 8.28 -0.77
C ARG A 20 19.98 9.38 -1.44
N LYS A 21 20.33 9.23 -2.71
CA LYS A 21 21.00 10.28 -3.49
C LYS A 21 20.03 11.37 -3.94
N LEU A 22 18.72 11.07 -3.89
CA LEU A 22 17.62 11.96 -4.21
C LEU A 22 16.78 12.22 -2.96
N GLY A 23 16.33 13.48 -2.77
CA GLY A 23 15.38 13.85 -1.72
C GLY A 23 15.91 13.85 -0.28
N ALA A 24 17.21 13.61 -0.07
CA ALA A 24 17.86 13.59 1.25
C ALA A 24 18.73 14.83 1.53
N ASP A 25 18.73 15.81 0.63
CA ASP A 25 19.46 17.06 0.80
C ASP A 25 18.69 17.99 1.75
N GLU A 26 19.34 18.34 2.86
CA GLU A 26 18.79 19.15 3.95
C GLU A 26 18.40 20.56 3.47
N ALA A 27 19.02 21.08 2.40
CA ALA A 27 18.65 22.36 1.81
C ALA A 27 17.21 22.39 1.26
N PHE A 28 16.60 21.22 1.04
CA PHE A 28 15.23 21.06 0.53
C PHE A 28 14.27 20.49 1.58
N VAL A 29 14.66 20.39 2.84
CA VAL A 29 13.83 19.86 3.93
C VAL A 29 13.44 20.98 4.89
N GLU A 30 12.14 21.19 5.08
CA GLU A 30 11.61 22.07 6.12
C GLU A 30 10.59 21.31 6.97
N LYS A 31 10.68 21.46 8.30
CA LYS A 31 9.72 20.86 9.22
C LYS A 31 8.41 21.62 9.14
N VAL A 32 7.33 20.91 8.84
CA VAL A 32 5.97 21.47 8.88
C VAL A 32 5.69 22.00 10.29
N SER A 33 5.30 23.27 10.38
CA SER A 33 5.11 24.00 11.64
C SER A 33 3.83 23.62 12.40
N ASN A 34 2.88 22.97 11.74
CA ASN A 34 1.60 22.56 12.32
C ASN A 34 1.34 21.07 12.03
N GLU A 35 1.20 20.28 13.09
CA GLU A 35 0.94 18.83 13.02
C GLU A 35 -0.37 18.49 12.28
N ASP A 36 -1.37 19.38 12.31
CA ASP A 36 -2.66 19.18 11.62
C ASP A 36 -2.52 19.21 10.08
N ILE A 37 -1.47 19.85 9.55
CA ILE A 37 -1.21 19.87 8.11
C ILE A 37 -0.89 18.46 7.60
N GLN A 38 -0.14 17.66 8.37
CA GLN A 38 0.17 16.28 7.97
C GLN A 38 -1.11 15.43 7.90
N GLU A 39 -2.01 15.57 8.88
CA GLU A 39 -3.28 14.85 8.84
C GLU A 39 -4.17 15.31 7.68
N GLN A 40 -4.20 16.60 7.37
CA GLN A 40 -4.93 17.13 6.22
C GLN A 40 -4.38 16.59 4.90
N ILE A 41 -3.05 16.47 4.77
CA ILE A 41 -2.39 15.87 3.61
C ILE A 41 -2.76 14.38 3.49
N ASP A 42 -2.64 13.61 4.57
CA ASP A 42 -2.99 12.18 4.58
C ASP A 42 -4.46 11.95 4.24
N ARG A 43 -5.36 12.77 4.81
CA ARG A 43 -6.81 12.75 4.50
C ARG A 43 -7.07 13.06 3.03
N ALA A 44 -6.44 14.11 2.49
CA ALA A 44 -6.60 14.50 1.09
C ALA A 44 -6.03 13.44 0.11
N ALA A 45 -4.91 12.80 0.46
CA ALA A 45 -4.30 11.74 -0.32
C ALA A 45 -5.06 10.40 -0.23
N GLY A 46 -5.89 10.23 0.81
CA GLY A 46 -6.58 8.96 1.11
C GLY A 46 -5.63 7.84 1.53
N THR A 47 -4.38 8.18 1.87
CA THR A 47 -3.34 7.23 2.23
C THR A 47 -2.67 7.67 3.51
N LYS A 48 -2.38 6.72 4.41
CA LYS A 48 -1.59 6.96 5.61
C LYS A 48 -0.25 6.23 5.51
N LEU A 49 0.81 6.88 5.98
CA LEU A 49 2.09 6.21 6.16
C LEU A 49 1.96 5.19 7.31
N PHE A 50 2.30 3.94 7.04
CA PHE A 50 2.42 2.92 8.06
C PHE A 50 3.82 2.30 7.98
N SER A 51 4.52 2.27 9.11
CA SER A 51 5.84 1.69 9.22
C SER A 51 5.72 0.28 9.78
N ILE A 52 6.19 -0.72 9.03
CA ILE A 52 6.23 -2.12 9.44
C ILE A 52 7.65 -2.64 9.38
N ARG A 53 8.06 -3.37 10.43
CA ARG A 53 9.33 -4.10 10.42
C ARG A 53 9.10 -5.45 9.76
N MET A 54 9.95 -5.79 8.80
CA MET A 54 9.92 -7.04 8.05
C MET A 54 11.30 -7.70 8.12
N GLU A 55 11.35 -9.02 7.95
CA GLU A 55 12.60 -9.76 7.81
C GLU A 55 13.33 -9.34 6.52
N GLN A 56 14.66 -9.21 6.59
CA GLN A 56 15.46 -8.76 5.44
C GLN A 56 15.29 -9.68 4.23
N GLN A 57 15.31 -11.00 4.45
CA GLN A 57 15.13 -11.98 3.38
C GLN A 57 13.77 -11.85 2.67
N MET A 58 12.72 -11.46 3.40
CA MET A 58 11.40 -11.22 2.83
C MET A 58 11.39 -9.97 1.94
N ILE A 59 12.07 -8.90 2.37
CA ILE A 59 12.22 -7.68 1.56
C ILE A 59 12.95 -7.98 0.25
N ASP A 60 14.04 -8.74 0.34
CA ASP A 60 14.86 -9.10 -0.83
C ASP A 60 14.07 -9.98 -1.82
N ALA A 61 13.31 -10.94 -1.31
CA ALA A 61 12.41 -11.76 -2.12
C ALA A 61 11.32 -10.92 -2.81
N LEU A 62 10.71 -9.96 -2.09
CA LEU A 62 9.71 -9.05 -2.67
C LEU A 62 10.31 -8.18 -3.77
N LYS A 63 11.53 -7.64 -3.57
CA LYS A 63 12.24 -6.87 -4.60
C LYS A 63 12.52 -7.73 -5.83
N TYR A 64 12.98 -8.97 -5.64
CA TYR A 64 13.20 -9.90 -6.74
C TYR A 64 11.91 -10.20 -7.52
N LEU A 65 10.81 -10.52 -6.83
CA LEU A 65 9.52 -10.79 -7.46
C LEU A 65 8.99 -9.58 -8.24
N ALA A 66 9.14 -8.39 -7.67
CA ALA A 66 8.73 -7.14 -8.31
C ALA A 66 9.51 -6.89 -9.62
N SER A 67 10.83 -7.17 -9.63
CA SER A 67 11.66 -7.10 -10.84
C SER A 67 11.22 -8.05 -11.96
N LYS A 68 10.61 -9.19 -11.61
CA LYS A 68 10.11 -10.17 -12.59
C LYS A 68 8.71 -9.82 -13.10
N ASN A 69 7.89 -9.17 -12.28
CA ASN A 69 6.53 -8.73 -12.63
C ASN A 69 6.55 -7.35 -13.31
N ASN A 70 6.90 -7.31 -14.60
CA ASN A 70 6.76 -6.12 -15.45
C ASN A 70 7.50 -4.86 -14.96
N GLY A 71 8.45 -4.99 -14.03
CA GLY A 71 9.22 -3.86 -13.49
C GLY A 71 8.41 -2.96 -12.55
N ILE A 72 7.42 -3.49 -11.83
CA ILE A 72 6.76 -2.73 -10.77
C ILE A 72 7.70 -2.64 -9.56
N GLY A 73 7.71 -1.51 -8.85
CA GLY A 73 8.44 -1.39 -7.60
C GLY A 73 7.87 -2.30 -6.50
N TYR A 74 8.72 -2.79 -5.59
CA TYR A 74 8.33 -3.73 -4.54
C TYR A 74 7.25 -3.18 -3.60
N GLN A 75 7.25 -1.87 -3.34
CA GLN A 75 6.22 -1.22 -2.52
C GLN A 75 4.85 -1.28 -3.20
N THR A 76 4.80 -1.11 -4.52
CA THR A 76 3.57 -1.25 -5.30
C THR A 76 3.07 -2.69 -5.28
N LEU A 77 3.99 -3.66 -5.42
CA LEU A 77 3.66 -5.08 -5.31
C LEU A 77 3.05 -5.41 -3.95
N ILE A 78 3.63 -4.94 -2.84
CA ILE A 78 3.10 -5.17 -1.49
C ILE A 78 1.68 -4.62 -1.36
N LYS A 79 1.41 -3.40 -1.84
CA LYS A 79 0.06 -2.80 -1.81
C LYS A 79 -0.95 -3.67 -2.55
N GLN A 80 -0.59 -4.21 -3.72
CA GLN A 80 -1.45 -5.10 -4.49
C GLN A 80 -1.71 -6.43 -3.77
N ILE A 81 -0.69 -7.02 -3.15
CA ILE A 81 -0.83 -8.26 -2.38
C ILE A 81 -1.81 -8.04 -1.22
N LEU A 82 -1.63 -6.98 -0.44
CA LEU A 82 -2.52 -6.66 0.68
C LEU A 82 -3.95 -6.39 0.22
N ALA A 83 -4.14 -5.64 -0.86
CA ALA A 83 -5.46 -5.36 -1.41
C ALA A 83 -6.18 -6.65 -1.84
N ARG A 84 -5.47 -7.54 -2.56
CA ARG A 84 -6.01 -8.83 -3.00
C ARG A 84 -6.35 -9.75 -1.83
N PHE A 85 -5.53 -9.73 -0.80
CA PHE A 85 -5.79 -10.49 0.43
C PHE A 85 -7.07 -9.99 1.11
N ILE A 86 -7.19 -8.67 1.32
CA ILE A 86 -8.38 -8.07 1.94
C ILE A 86 -9.65 -8.41 1.15
N GLU A 87 -9.62 -8.27 -0.18
CA GLU A 87 -10.77 -8.59 -1.03
C GLU A 87 -11.21 -10.06 -0.91
N ALA A 88 -10.24 -10.98 -0.90
CA ALA A 88 -10.51 -12.40 -0.75
C ALA A 88 -11.13 -12.74 0.62
N GLU A 89 -10.55 -12.22 1.71
CA GLU A 89 -11.04 -12.45 3.07
C GLU A 89 -12.45 -11.87 3.27
N MET A 90 -12.67 -10.63 2.82
CA MET A 90 -14.00 -10.00 2.88
C MET A 90 -15.02 -10.86 2.13
N LYS A 91 -14.71 -11.31 0.92
CA LYS A 91 -15.60 -12.16 0.14
C LYS A 91 -15.92 -13.47 0.85
N SER A 92 -14.94 -14.10 1.51
CA SER A 92 -15.17 -15.32 2.31
C SER A 92 -16.17 -15.05 3.43
N MET A 93 -15.94 -14.00 4.22
CA MET A 93 -16.81 -13.61 5.34
C MET A 93 -18.25 -13.32 4.88
N TRP A 94 -18.42 -12.61 3.76
CA TRP A 94 -19.76 -12.32 3.22
C TRP A 94 -20.49 -13.59 2.77
N ASN A 95 -19.79 -14.50 2.09
CA ASN A 95 -20.37 -15.77 1.65
C ASN A 95 -20.82 -16.61 2.85
N GLU A 96 -20.01 -16.65 3.91
CA GLU A 96 -20.37 -17.34 5.16
C GLU A 96 -21.61 -16.72 5.81
N ALA A 97 -21.68 -15.39 5.90
CA ALA A 97 -22.84 -14.69 6.44
C ALA A 97 -24.12 -14.98 5.64
N ILE A 98 -24.04 -14.98 4.30
CA ILE A 98 -25.16 -15.33 3.42
C ILE A 98 -25.60 -16.76 3.65
N ALA A 99 -24.66 -17.72 3.70
CA ALA A 99 -24.97 -19.13 3.92
C ALA A 99 -25.65 -19.37 5.29
N VAL A 100 -25.22 -18.65 6.34
CA VAL A 100 -25.87 -18.70 7.66
C VAL A 100 -27.30 -18.13 7.59
N HIS A 101 -27.48 -16.99 6.90
CA HIS A 101 -28.81 -16.40 6.74
C HIS A 101 -29.76 -17.28 5.92
N GLN A 102 -29.27 -17.97 4.90
CA GLN A 102 -30.06 -18.90 4.08
C GLN A 102 -30.50 -20.11 4.90
N ARG A 103 -29.58 -20.75 5.64
CA ARG A 103 -29.92 -21.87 6.54
C ARG A 103 -30.98 -21.50 7.57
N ARG A 104 -30.86 -20.32 8.20
CA ARG A 104 -31.87 -19.82 9.15
C ARG A 104 -33.24 -19.56 8.52
N LYS A 105 -33.28 -19.11 7.26
CA LYS A 105 -34.55 -18.93 6.53
C LYS A 105 -35.18 -20.27 6.17
N GLU A 106 -34.39 -21.23 5.72
CA GLU A 106 -34.85 -22.59 5.40
C GLU A 106 -35.36 -23.31 6.65
N GLU A 107 -34.67 -23.19 7.78
CA GLU A 107 -35.10 -23.74 9.07
C GLU A 107 -36.40 -23.10 9.59
N GLY A 108 -36.58 -21.78 9.40
CA GLY A 108 -37.84 -21.09 9.76
C GLY A 108 -39.00 -21.52 8.87
N ASN A 109 -38.80 -21.60 7.56
CA ASN A 109 -39.85 -21.95 6.60
C ASN A 109 -40.29 -23.41 6.74
N ASN A 110 -39.38 -24.33 7.06
CA ASN A 110 -39.70 -25.74 7.31
C ASN A 110 -40.48 -25.97 8.61
N ASN A 111 -40.29 -25.13 9.63
CA ASN A 111 -41.05 -25.22 10.89
C ASN A 111 -42.48 -24.67 10.76
N ASP A 112 -42.71 -23.69 9.90
CA ASP A 112 -44.04 -23.12 9.65
C ASP A 112 -44.92 -24.04 8.76
N GLU A 113 -44.34 -24.89 7.92
CA GLU A 113 -45.07 -25.89 7.11
C GLU A 113 -45.39 -27.20 7.88
N ALA A 114 -44.72 -27.43 9.02
CA ALA A 114 -44.89 -28.64 9.83
C ALA A 114 -45.85 -28.46 11.03
N ALA A 115 -46.40 -27.25 11.23
CA ALA A 115 -47.36 -26.89 12.28
C ALA A 115 -48.79 -26.71 11.73
#